data_AF-A0A967EBU7-F1
#
_entry.id   AF-A0A967EBU7-F1
#
_cell.length_a   1.000
_cell.length_b   1.000
_cell.length_c   1.000
_cell.angle_alpha   90.00
_cell.angle_beta   90.00
_cell.angle_gamma   90.00
#
_symmetry.space_group_name_H-M   'P 1'
#
loop_
_entity.id
_entity.type
_entity.pdbx_description
1 polymer ?
#
loop_
_entity_poly.entity_id
_entity_poly.type
_entity_poly.pdbx_seq_one_letter_code
_entity_poly.pdbx_strand_id
1 'polypeptide(L)'
;MASQERGYDISQWYDSRPAKIGWFAMLAIGVFWVVYQRTFGYSHGLDSMTPEFDSVWMGLWRFNIVANAIFFAVSVGWIWVTRDRNLANLDPKLELKRYFYFMGWLVCYIWGVYYAGSYTLEQDAAWHQVIIRDTSFTASHIVAFYGTFPLYITCGVSSYLYAQTRLPLYNQATSFPLVAAVVGPMFILPNVGLNEWGHAFWFVDELFAAPLHWGFVTLGWCGLFGAAGG
;
A
#
# COMPACT_ATOMS: atom_id res chain seq x y z
N MET A 1 40.84 40.19 -4.21
CA MET A 1 39.92 39.49 -3.29
C MET A 1 38.80 38.91 -4.13
N ALA A 2 38.91 37.63 -4.50
CA ALA A 2 37.85 36.95 -5.25
C ALA A 2 36.66 36.75 -4.32
N SER A 3 35.49 37.24 -4.73
CA SER A 3 34.22 36.91 -4.10
C SER A 3 34.05 35.39 -4.16
N GLN A 4 34.16 34.71 -3.01
CA GLN A 4 33.57 33.39 -2.86
C GLN A 4 32.08 33.56 -3.12
N GLU A 5 31.63 33.22 -4.33
CA GLU A 5 30.24 32.89 -4.55
C GLU A 5 29.90 31.80 -3.54
N ARG A 6 29.12 32.14 -2.52
CA ARG A 6 28.47 31.15 -1.65
C ARG A 6 27.53 30.36 -2.53
N GLY A 7 28.07 29.35 -3.21
CA GLY A 7 27.29 28.40 -3.99
C GLY A 7 26.26 27.77 -3.07
N TYR A 8 25.00 28.13 -3.27
CA TYR A 8 23.89 27.57 -2.53
C TYR A 8 23.71 26.12 -2.98
N ASP A 9 24.29 25.19 -2.21
CA ASP A 9 24.19 23.77 -2.50
C ASP A 9 22.82 23.23 -2.04
N ILE A 10 21.93 23.03 -3.01
CA ILE A 10 20.56 22.50 -2.82
C ILE A 10 20.58 21.09 -2.19
N SER A 11 21.63 20.30 -2.43
CA SER A 11 21.70 18.91 -1.98
C SER A 11 21.75 18.78 -0.44
N GLN A 12 22.10 19.87 0.26
CA GLN A 12 22.12 19.92 1.72
C GLN A 12 20.72 19.82 2.33
N TRP A 13 19.69 20.30 1.65
CA TRP A 13 18.32 20.38 2.18
C TRP A 13 17.26 19.72 1.27
N TYR A 14 17.60 19.31 0.04
CA TYR A 14 16.68 18.65 -0.87
C TYR A 14 17.36 17.58 -1.74
N ASP A 15 16.68 16.44 -1.89
CA ASP A 15 17.05 15.39 -2.85
C ASP A 15 15.81 14.57 -3.23
N SER A 16 15.40 14.63 -4.50
CA SER A 16 14.21 13.90 -4.98
C SER A 16 14.50 12.53 -5.55
N ARG A 17 15.77 12.11 -5.67
CA ARG A 17 16.12 10.83 -6.31
C ARG A 17 15.47 9.64 -5.60
N PRO A 18 15.51 9.51 -4.26
CA PRO A 18 14.87 8.39 -3.58
C PRO A 18 13.36 8.36 -3.79
N ALA A 19 12.70 9.52 -3.73
CA ALA A 19 11.26 9.63 -3.95
C ALA A 19 10.87 9.21 -5.38
N LYS A 20 11.63 9.64 -6.39
CA LYS A 20 11.42 9.23 -7.79
C LYS A 20 11.62 7.72 -7.99
N ILE A 21 12.68 7.15 -7.40
CA ILE A 21 12.96 5.71 -7.48
C ILE A 21 11.80 4.92 -6.86
N GLY A 22 11.38 5.27 -5.64
CA GLY A 22 10.26 4.61 -4.97
C GLY A 22 8.97 4.73 -5.78
N TRP A 23 8.67 5.92 -6.30
CA TRP A 23 7.48 6.16 -7.11
C TRP A 23 7.48 5.37 -8.43
N PHE A 24 8.58 5.38 -9.18
CA PHE A 24 8.69 4.58 -10.41
C PHE A 24 8.65 3.08 -10.13
N ALA A 25 9.19 2.60 -9.01
CA ALA A 25 9.06 1.20 -8.60
C ALA A 25 7.59 0.83 -8.31
N MET A 26 6.85 1.67 -7.58
CA MET A 26 5.41 1.48 -7.35
C MET A 26 4.63 1.45 -8.66
N LEU A 27 4.96 2.34 -9.60
CA LEU A 27 4.33 2.36 -10.91
C LEU A 27 4.63 1.10 -11.72
N ALA A 28 5.89 0.63 -11.73
CA ALA A 28 6.29 -0.59 -12.42
C ALA A 28 5.58 -1.83 -11.86
N ILE A 29 5.46 -1.94 -10.53
CA ILE A 29 4.73 -3.05 -9.88
C ILE A 29 3.24 -3.01 -10.24
N GLY A 30 2.62 -1.83 -10.22
CA GLY A 30 1.23 -1.67 -10.64
C GLY A 30 1.01 -2.07 -12.10
N VAL A 31 1.87 -1.60 -13.01
CA VAL A 31 1.84 -1.99 -14.43
C VAL A 31 2.05 -3.50 -14.61
N PHE A 32 2.96 -4.11 -13.85
CA PHE A 32 3.16 -5.56 -13.87
C PHE A 32 1.86 -6.30 -13.56
N TRP A 33 1.17 -5.98 -12.46
CA TRP A 33 -0.09 -6.64 -12.12
C TRP A 33 -1.21 -6.39 -13.15
N VAL A 34 -1.28 -5.20 -13.73
CA VAL A 34 -2.25 -4.89 -14.79
C VAL A 34 -1.99 -5.74 -16.03
N VAL A 35 -0.74 -5.81 -16.49
CA VAL A 35 -0.36 -6.61 -17.65
C VAL A 35 -0.58 -8.09 -17.38
N TYR A 36 -0.16 -8.59 -16.21
CA TYR A 36 -0.34 -9.98 -15.82
C TYR A 36 -1.81 -10.42 -15.87
N GLN A 37 -2.70 -9.62 -15.27
CA GLN A 37 -4.13 -9.90 -15.28
C GLN A 37 -4.72 -9.85 -16.69
N ARG A 38 -4.30 -8.89 -17.53
CA ARG A 38 -4.75 -8.82 -18.93
C ARG A 38 -4.30 -10.02 -19.77
N THR A 39 -3.11 -10.55 -19.50
CA THR A 39 -2.55 -11.68 -20.25
C THR A 39 -3.18 -13.01 -19.82
N PHE A 40 -3.37 -13.22 -18.52
CA PHE A 40 -3.72 -14.53 -17.98
C PHE A 40 -5.14 -14.63 -17.41
N GLY A 41 -5.86 -13.53 -17.25
CA GLY A 41 -7.18 -13.48 -16.59
C GLY A 41 -8.19 -14.42 -17.22
N TYR A 42 -8.54 -14.18 -18.49
CA TYR A 42 -9.52 -15.02 -19.19
C TYR A 42 -8.98 -16.38 -19.63
N SER A 43 -7.67 -16.50 -19.83
CA SER A 43 -7.08 -17.72 -20.38
C SER A 43 -6.77 -18.78 -19.32
N HIS A 44 -6.29 -18.36 -18.14
CA HIS A 44 -5.83 -19.27 -17.09
C HIS A 44 -6.47 -18.98 -15.72
N GLY A 45 -7.35 -17.96 -15.61
CA GLY A 45 -7.91 -17.48 -14.34
C GLY A 45 -9.38 -17.80 -14.09
N LEU A 46 -10.05 -18.52 -14.99
CA LEU A 46 -11.49 -18.80 -14.90
C LEU A 46 -11.81 -20.07 -14.11
N ASP A 47 -11.00 -21.12 -14.21
CA ASP A 47 -11.21 -22.41 -13.55
C ASP A 47 -10.03 -22.73 -12.62
N SER A 48 -10.31 -22.72 -11.31
CA SER A 48 -9.30 -22.91 -10.26
C SER A 48 -8.83 -24.35 -10.08
N MET A 49 -9.49 -25.31 -10.73
CA MET A 49 -9.16 -26.75 -10.64
C MET A 49 -8.14 -27.17 -11.70
N THR A 50 -7.79 -26.27 -12.62
CA THR A 50 -6.84 -26.55 -13.70
C THR A 50 -5.38 -26.49 -13.22
N PRO A 51 -4.49 -27.36 -13.75
CA PRO A 51 -3.04 -27.25 -13.49
C PRO A 51 -2.46 -25.88 -13.89
N GLU A 52 -3.01 -25.29 -14.95
CA GLU A 52 -2.69 -23.96 -15.45
C GLU A 52 -2.90 -22.90 -14.38
N PHE A 53 -4.04 -22.96 -13.67
CA PHE A 53 -4.34 -22.04 -12.58
C PHE A 53 -3.34 -22.14 -11.44
N ASP A 54 -2.95 -23.36 -11.02
CA ASP A 54 -1.93 -23.50 -9.96
C ASP A 54 -0.57 -22.91 -10.40
N SER A 55 -0.16 -23.17 -11.63
CA SER A 55 1.13 -22.69 -12.14
C SER A 55 1.19 -21.16 -12.25
N VAL A 56 0.12 -20.52 -12.72
CA VAL A 56 0.07 -19.08 -13.01
C VAL A 56 -0.42 -18.28 -11.81
N TRP A 57 -1.60 -18.61 -11.29
CA TRP A 57 -2.26 -17.80 -10.26
C TRP A 57 -1.80 -18.17 -8.87
N MET A 58 -1.73 -19.46 -8.53
CA MET A 58 -1.18 -19.86 -7.23
C MET A 58 0.34 -19.63 -7.18
N GLY A 59 1.04 -19.73 -8.31
CA GLY A 59 2.42 -19.25 -8.45
C GLY A 59 2.58 -17.78 -8.09
N LEU A 60 1.75 -16.90 -8.68
CA LEU A 60 1.74 -15.47 -8.37
C LEU A 60 1.37 -15.21 -6.91
N TRP A 61 0.40 -15.92 -6.35
CA TRP A 61 0.02 -15.79 -4.94
C TRP A 61 1.20 -16.11 -4.02
N ARG A 62 1.87 -17.25 -4.21
CA ARG A 62 3.07 -17.63 -3.43
C ARG A 62 4.16 -16.56 -3.53
N PHE A 63 4.40 -16.06 -4.75
CA PHE A 63 5.33 -14.96 -4.97
C PHE A 63 4.94 -13.69 -4.21
N ASN A 64 3.67 -13.25 -4.34
CA ASN A 64 3.17 -12.04 -3.69
C ASN A 64 3.32 -12.10 -2.16
N ILE A 65 3.00 -13.25 -1.54
CA ILE A 65 3.17 -13.46 -0.10
C ILE A 65 4.62 -13.29 0.31
N VAL A 66 5.53 -14.02 -0.34
CA VAL A 66 6.97 -14.00 0.00
C VAL A 66 7.58 -12.62 -0.26
N ALA A 67 7.29 -12.03 -1.42
CA ALA A 67 7.81 -10.73 -1.81
C ALA A 67 7.34 -9.62 -0.86
N ASN A 68 6.05 -9.58 -0.50
CA ASN A 68 5.54 -8.59 0.44
C ASN A 68 6.07 -8.81 1.87
N ALA A 69 6.21 -10.06 2.33
CA ALA A 69 6.80 -10.34 3.64
C ALA A 69 8.27 -9.87 3.72
N ILE A 70 9.05 -10.14 2.67
CA ILE A 70 10.44 -9.66 2.56
C ILE A 70 10.46 -8.13 2.50
N PHE A 71 9.62 -7.52 1.68
CA PHE A 71 9.57 -6.06 1.54
C PHE A 71 9.22 -5.37 2.87
N PHE A 72 8.27 -5.92 3.62
CA PHE A 72 7.92 -5.46 4.96
C PHE A 72 9.09 -5.56 5.92
N ALA A 73 9.69 -6.75 6.03
CA ALA A 73 10.80 -6.99 6.95
C ALA A 73 12.01 -6.10 6.65
N VAL A 74 12.36 -5.96 5.37
CA VAL A 74 13.48 -5.12 4.93
C VAL A 74 13.19 -3.64 5.18
N SER A 75 12.02 -3.14 4.81
CA SER A 75 11.68 -1.72 4.95
C SER A 75 11.61 -1.32 6.42
N VAL A 76 10.83 -2.05 7.22
CA VAL A 76 10.68 -1.77 8.66
C VAL A 76 12.00 -1.97 9.40
N GLY A 77 12.70 -3.07 9.13
CA GLY A 77 13.99 -3.38 9.75
C GLY A 77 15.05 -2.33 9.43
N TRP A 78 15.19 -1.94 8.16
CA TRP A 78 16.14 -0.91 7.75
C TRP A 78 15.84 0.43 8.39
N ILE A 79 14.57 0.87 8.41
CA ILE A 79 14.16 2.11 9.09
C ILE A 79 14.49 1.99 10.58
N TRP A 80 14.10 0.93 11.26
CA TRP A 80 14.34 0.82 12.71
C TRP A 80 15.82 0.83 13.09
N VAL A 81 16.67 0.11 12.33
CA VAL A 81 18.11 -0.01 12.59
C VAL A 81 18.85 1.30 12.31
N THR A 82 18.46 2.04 11.26
CA THR A 82 19.11 3.30 10.88
C THR A 82 18.48 4.54 11.54
N ARG A 83 17.69 4.35 12.61
CA ARG A 83 17.01 5.46 13.30
C ARG A 83 18.01 6.44 13.92
N ASP A 84 17.64 7.71 13.93
CA ASP A 84 18.42 8.73 14.61
C ASP A 84 18.14 8.67 16.12
N ARG A 85 19.20 8.72 16.93
CA ARG A 85 19.10 8.67 18.40
C ARG A 85 19.23 10.05 19.05
N ASN A 86 19.57 11.09 18.28
CA ASN A 86 19.76 12.45 18.77
C ASN A 86 18.92 13.47 18.00
N LEU A 87 17.61 13.23 17.94
CA LEU A 87 16.67 14.10 17.22
C LEU A 87 16.52 15.49 17.86
N ALA A 88 16.88 15.66 19.13
CA ALA A 88 16.78 16.95 19.82
C ALA A 88 17.80 17.98 19.33
N ASN A 89 18.85 17.57 18.61
CA ASN A 89 19.92 18.44 18.14
C ASN A 89 20.17 18.24 16.64
N LEU A 90 19.11 18.38 15.83
CA LEU A 90 19.21 18.26 14.39
C LEU A 90 19.58 19.59 13.72
N ASP A 91 20.43 19.54 12.68
CA ASP A 91 20.65 20.68 11.81
C ASP A 91 19.36 21.01 11.01
N PRO A 92 18.92 22.28 10.94
CA PRO A 92 17.68 22.65 10.25
C PRO A 92 17.63 22.28 8.76
N LYS A 93 18.77 22.28 8.05
CA LYS A 93 18.79 21.88 6.62
C LYS A 93 18.57 20.37 6.50
N LEU A 94 19.19 19.59 7.40
CA LEU A 94 18.97 18.15 7.44
C LEU A 94 17.53 17.80 7.82
N GLU A 95 16.92 18.54 8.75
CA GLU A 95 15.53 18.35 9.13
C GLU A 95 14.61 18.58 7.93
N LEU A 96 14.78 19.70 7.23
CA LEU A 96 14.03 20.01 6.01
C LEU A 96 14.19 18.91 4.95
N LYS A 97 15.43 18.41 4.76
CA LYS A 97 15.70 17.28 3.84
C LYS A 97 14.94 16.02 4.23
N ARG A 98 14.86 15.71 5.52
CA ARG A 98 14.12 14.55 6.03
C ARG A 98 12.61 14.70 5.84
N TYR A 99 12.06 15.92 5.91
CA TYR A 99 10.67 16.16 5.54
C TYR A 99 10.41 15.86 4.06
N PHE A 100 11.30 16.24 3.14
CA PHE A 100 11.15 15.88 1.72
C PHE A 100 11.22 14.36 1.49
N TYR A 101 12.10 13.65 2.21
CA TYR A 101 12.12 12.20 2.17
C TYR A 101 10.85 11.57 2.77
N PHE A 102 10.31 12.15 3.84
CA PHE A 102 9.01 11.73 4.40
C PHE A 102 7.89 11.93 3.38
N MET A 103 7.86 13.07 2.67
CA MET A 103 6.92 13.27 1.55
C MET A 103 7.10 12.21 0.46
N GLY A 104 8.34 11.78 0.18
CA GLY A 104 8.61 10.66 -0.74
C GLY A 104 7.98 9.34 -0.29
N TRP A 105 8.07 9.02 1.00
CA TRP A 105 7.36 7.88 1.60
C TRP A 105 5.84 8.01 1.47
N LEU A 106 5.30 9.19 1.77
CA LEU A 106 3.86 9.47 1.62
C LEU A 106 3.39 9.34 0.18
N VAL A 107 4.20 9.77 -0.81
CA VAL A 107 3.88 9.56 -2.23
C VAL A 107 3.76 8.07 -2.55
N CYS A 108 4.72 7.25 -2.10
CA CYS A 108 4.64 5.80 -2.29
C CYS A 108 3.41 5.19 -1.59
N TYR A 109 3.08 5.68 -0.40
CA TYR A 109 1.90 5.27 0.35
C TYR A 109 0.60 5.61 -0.38
N ILE A 110 0.43 6.85 -0.84
CA ILE A 110 -0.76 7.31 -1.58
C ILE A 110 -0.95 6.49 -2.85
N TRP A 111 0.13 6.18 -3.58
CA TRP A 111 0.06 5.31 -4.75
C TRP A 111 -0.31 3.87 -4.39
N GLY A 112 0.18 3.35 -3.27
CA GLY A 112 -0.26 2.06 -2.73
C GLY A 112 -1.76 2.05 -2.44
N VAL A 113 -2.27 3.08 -1.76
CA VAL A 113 -3.69 3.25 -1.46
C VAL A 113 -4.52 3.38 -2.74
N TYR A 114 -4.04 4.11 -3.74
CA TYR A 114 -4.70 4.20 -5.05
C TYR A 114 -4.84 2.82 -5.71
N TYR A 115 -3.76 2.05 -5.79
CA TYR A 115 -3.82 0.72 -6.40
C TYR A 115 -4.73 -0.22 -5.61
N ALA A 116 -4.57 -0.27 -4.29
CA ALA A 116 -5.32 -1.18 -3.43
C ALA A 116 -6.79 -0.76 -3.29
N GLY A 117 -7.02 0.45 -2.79
CA GLY A 117 -8.33 0.97 -2.39
C GLY A 117 -9.21 1.46 -3.54
N SER A 118 -8.65 1.66 -4.74
CA SER A 118 -9.41 2.07 -5.92
C SER A 118 -9.24 1.09 -7.06
N TYR A 119 -8.06 1.01 -7.67
CA TYR A 119 -7.89 0.30 -8.94
C TYR A 119 -8.25 -1.19 -8.83
N THR A 120 -7.64 -1.92 -7.90
CA THR A 120 -7.80 -3.38 -7.82
C THR A 120 -9.10 -3.80 -7.17
N LEU A 121 -9.67 -2.98 -6.27
CA LEU A 121 -10.99 -3.27 -5.68
C LEU A 121 -12.13 -3.06 -6.69
N GLU A 122 -12.12 -1.96 -7.43
CA GLU A 122 -13.13 -1.74 -8.48
C GLU A 122 -12.96 -2.73 -9.64
N GLN A 123 -11.71 -3.13 -9.93
CA GLN A 123 -11.44 -4.21 -10.87
C GLN A 123 -12.01 -5.55 -10.39
N ASP A 124 -11.90 -5.85 -9.09
CA ASP A 124 -12.45 -7.06 -8.51
C ASP A 124 -13.98 -7.07 -8.60
N ALA A 125 -14.65 -5.96 -8.28
CA ALA A 125 -16.09 -5.83 -8.46
C ALA A 125 -16.52 -6.09 -9.92
N ALA A 126 -15.75 -5.62 -10.90
CA ALA A 126 -16.00 -5.91 -12.31
C ALA A 126 -15.73 -7.38 -12.67
N TRP A 127 -14.73 -8.01 -12.05
CA TRP A 127 -14.42 -9.43 -12.26
C TRP A 127 -15.54 -10.34 -11.77
N HIS A 128 -16.14 -9.98 -10.64
CA HIS A 128 -17.31 -10.66 -10.06
C HIS A 128 -18.52 -10.70 -11.01
N GLN A 129 -18.66 -9.70 -11.92
CA GLN A 129 -19.72 -9.70 -12.93
C GLN A 129 -19.50 -10.68 -14.10
N VAL A 130 -18.31 -11.27 -14.23
CA VAL A 130 -17.95 -12.10 -15.38
C VAL A 130 -17.57 -13.53 -15.01
N ILE A 131 -17.54 -13.88 -13.71
CA ILE A 131 -17.27 -15.23 -13.24
C ILE A 131 -18.28 -15.68 -12.18
N ILE A 132 -18.52 -16.99 -12.13
CA ILE A 132 -19.00 -17.65 -10.93
C ILE A 132 -17.75 -18.18 -10.22
N ARG A 133 -17.63 -17.89 -8.93
CA ARG A 133 -16.39 -18.13 -8.20
C ARG A 133 -16.26 -19.60 -7.77
N ASP A 134 -15.23 -20.27 -8.25
CA ASP A 134 -14.88 -21.64 -7.83
C ASP A 134 -14.06 -21.68 -6.52
N THR A 135 -13.48 -20.55 -6.11
CA THR A 135 -12.63 -20.42 -4.91
C THR A 135 -12.58 -18.96 -4.41
N SER A 136 -12.08 -18.77 -3.19
CA SER A 136 -11.74 -17.44 -2.66
C SER A 136 -10.42 -16.88 -3.20
N PHE A 137 -9.60 -17.70 -3.87
CA PHE A 137 -8.38 -17.25 -4.56
C PHE A 137 -8.68 -16.99 -6.03
N THR A 138 -9.46 -15.96 -6.34
CA THR A 138 -9.70 -15.58 -7.75
C THR A 138 -8.49 -14.83 -8.32
N ALA A 139 -8.41 -14.71 -9.65
CA ALA A 139 -7.37 -13.92 -10.33
C ALA A 139 -7.29 -12.48 -9.81
N SER A 140 -8.44 -11.83 -9.58
CA SER A 140 -8.54 -10.48 -9.02
C SER A 140 -8.16 -10.44 -7.53
N HIS A 141 -8.60 -11.39 -6.71
CA HIS A 141 -8.27 -11.45 -5.27
C HIS A 141 -6.79 -11.61 -5.01
N ILE A 142 -6.11 -12.45 -5.79
CA ILE A 142 -4.66 -12.69 -5.67
C ILE A 142 -3.88 -11.39 -5.83
N VAL A 143 -4.32 -10.51 -6.74
CA VAL A 143 -3.69 -9.21 -6.97
C VAL A 143 -4.13 -8.20 -5.92
N ALA A 144 -5.43 -8.07 -5.64
CA ALA A 144 -5.96 -7.10 -4.70
C ALA A 144 -5.50 -7.40 -3.25
N PHE A 145 -5.94 -8.53 -2.69
CA PHE A 145 -5.79 -8.79 -1.26
C PHE A 145 -4.42 -9.32 -0.86
N TYR A 146 -3.73 -9.99 -1.77
CA TYR A 146 -2.44 -10.60 -1.47
C TYR A 146 -1.26 -9.87 -2.13
N GLY A 147 -1.54 -9.01 -3.12
CA GLY A 147 -0.56 -8.16 -3.80
C GLY A 147 -0.57 -6.71 -3.28
N THR A 148 -1.58 -5.94 -3.66
CA THR A 148 -1.64 -4.48 -3.42
C THR A 148 -1.90 -4.14 -1.96
N PHE A 149 -2.70 -4.94 -1.24
CA PHE A 149 -3.04 -4.68 0.16
C PHE A 149 -1.82 -4.72 1.10
N PRO A 150 -1.04 -5.82 1.15
CA PRO A 150 0.18 -5.86 1.95
C PRO A 150 1.20 -4.80 1.53
N LEU A 151 1.25 -4.45 0.23
CA LEU A 151 2.15 -3.43 -0.29
C LEU A 151 1.82 -2.04 0.29
N TYR A 152 0.57 -1.59 0.21
CA TYR A 152 0.23 -0.25 0.74
C TYR A 152 0.33 -0.20 2.26
N ILE A 153 -0.02 -1.30 2.96
CA ILE A 153 0.16 -1.43 4.41
C ILE A 153 1.63 -1.22 4.77
N THR A 154 2.54 -1.89 4.06
CA THR A 154 3.98 -1.75 4.27
C THR A 154 4.45 -0.31 4.03
N CYS A 155 3.99 0.33 2.96
CA CYS A 155 4.31 1.73 2.67
C CYS A 155 3.79 2.68 3.77
N GLY A 156 2.59 2.43 4.30
CA GLY A 156 1.98 3.21 5.38
C GLY A 156 2.75 3.09 6.69
N VAL A 157 3.01 1.85 7.12
CA VAL A 157 3.84 1.56 8.31
C VAL A 157 5.23 2.17 8.17
N SER A 158 5.84 2.05 7.00
CA SER A 158 7.17 2.63 6.73
C SER A 158 7.15 4.16 6.79
N SER A 159 6.11 4.80 6.27
CA SER A 159 5.93 6.26 6.35
C SER A 159 5.80 6.72 7.81
N TYR A 160 4.93 6.06 8.58
CA TYR A 160 4.76 6.35 10.01
C TYR A 160 6.06 6.16 10.78
N LEU A 161 6.72 5.01 10.58
CA LEU A 161 7.94 4.68 11.29
C LEU A 161 9.06 5.66 10.92
N TYR A 162 9.21 6.03 9.64
CA TYR A 162 10.17 7.03 9.19
C TYR A 162 9.97 8.35 9.93
N ALA A 163 8.74 8.86 10.00
CA ALA A 163 8.44 10.10 10.71
C ALA A 163 8.86 10.02 12.18
N GLN A 164 8.45 8.95 12.89
CA GLN A 164 8.73 8.73 14.31
C GLN A 164 10.22 8.67 14.66
N THR A 165 11.07 8.36 13.70
CA THR A 165 12.48 8.03 13.94
C THR A 165 13.46 9.01 13.28
N ARG A 166 12.97 9.94 12.45
CA ARG A 166 13.79 10.92 11.71
C ARG A 166 13.36 12.36 11.94
N LEU A 167 12.11 12.60 12.35
CA LEU A 167 11.54 13.94 12.48
C LEU A 167 11.28 14.27 13.96
N PRO A 168 11.83 15.37 14.50
CA PRO A 168 11.69 15.73 15.92
C PRO A 168 10.22 15.87 16.35
N LEU A 169 9.39 16.53 15.53
CA LEU A 169 7.97 16.75 15.82
C LEU A 169 7.22 15.43 16.06
N TYR A 170 7.40 14.45 15.19
CA TYR A 170 6.71 13.17 15.27
C TYR A 170 7.30 12.25 16.33
N ASN A 171 8.57 12.41 16.69
CA ASN A 171 9.22 11.59 17.72
C ASN A 171 8.75 11.92 19.15
N GLN A 172 8.36 13.17 19.41
CA GLN A 172 7.94 13.60 20.74
C GLN A 172 6.55 13.09 21.13
N ALA A 173 5.68 12.88 20.15
CA ALA A 173 4.31 12.41 20.38
C ALA A 173 3.75 11.66 19.16
N THR A 174 2.86 10.71 19.43
CA THR A 174 2.12 10.02 18.38
C THR A 174 1.16 10.99 17.68
N SER A 175 1.40 11.25 16.39
CA SER A 175 0.50 12.07 15.57
C SER A 175 -0.79 11.30 15.27
N PHE A 176 -1.89 11.74 15.86
CA PHE A 176 -3.21 11.16 15.61
C PHE A 176 -3.61 11.18 14.12
N PRO A 177 -3.44 12.29 13.36
CA PRO A 177 -3.76 12.30 11.93
C PRO A 177 -2.92 11.30 11.13
N LEU A 178 -1.63 11.17 11.44
CA LEU A 178 -0.75 10.24 10.72
C LEU A 178 -1.10 8.77 11.04
N VAL A 179 -1.41 8.46 12.30
CA VAL A 179 -1.88 7.11 12.68
C VAL A 179 -3.22 6.81 12.02
N ALA A 180 -4.17 7.74 12.04
CA ALA A 180 -5.45 7.57 11.38
C ALA A 180 -5.29 7.35 9.86
N ALA A 181 -4.40 8.10 9.21
CA ALA A 181 -4.11 7.96 7.79
C ALA A 181 -3.51 6.59 7.44
N VAL A 182 -2.71 5.98 8.32
CA VAL A 182 -2.05 4.67 8.08
C VAL A 182 -2.92 3.49 8.51
N VAL A 183 -3.54 3.56 9.68
CA VAL A 183 -4.34 2.47 10.26
C VAL A 183 -5.78 2.50 9.75
N GLY A 184 -6.33 3.68 9.44
CA GLY A 184 -7.68 3.85 8.90
C GLY A 184 -7.97 2.93 7.72
N PRO A 185 -7.13 2.95 6.66
CA PRO A 185 -7.29 2.04 5.53
C PRO A 185 -7.11 0.56 5.85
N MET A 186 -6.54 0.17 7.01
CA MET A 186 -6.45 -1.24 7.41
C MET A 186 -7.77 -1.76 8.00
N PHE A 187 -8.63 -0.87 8.49
CA PHE A 187 -9.96 -1.26 8.97
C PHE A 187 -10.89 -1.74 7.86
N ILE A 188 -10.49 -1.63 6.58
CA ILE A 188 -11.21 -2.26 5.48
C ILE A 188 -11.10 -3.80 5.52
N LEU A 189 -10.04 -4.35 6.13
CA LEU A 189 -9.72 -5.78 6.14
C LEU A 189 -10.80 -6.66 6.79
N PRO A 190 -11.36 -6.31 7.97
CA PRO A 190 -12.53 -7.01 8.51
C PRO A 190 -13.70 -7.09 7.54
N ASN A 191 -13.97 -6.02 6.78
CA ASN A 191 -15.08 -6.02 5.83
C ASN A 191 -14.78 -6.83 4.58
N VAL A 192 -13.53 -6.81 4.09
CA VAL A 192 -13.08 -7.77 3.07
C VAL A 192 -13.30 -9.20 3.56
N GLY A 193 -12.81 -9.55 4.75
CA GLY A 193 -12.96 -10.90 5.29
C GLY A 193 -14.42 -11.33 5.47
N LEU A 194 -15.28 -10.44 5.96
CA LEU A 194 -16.71 -10.69 6.12
C LEU A 194 -17.44 -10.78 4.78
N ASN A 195 -17.04 -9.97 3.79
CA ASN A 195 -17.56 -10.04 2.43
C ASN A 195 -17.28 -11.40 1.79
N GLU A 196 -16.02 -11.84 1.88
CA GLU A 196 -15.59 -13.14 1.37
C GLU A 196 -16.28 -14.31 2.09
N TRP A 197 -16.48 -14.20 3.40
CA TRP A 197 -17.24 -15.20 4.16
C TRP A 197 -18.72 -15.24 3.74
N GLY A 198 -19.34 -14.09 3.50
CA GLY A 198 -20.72 -13.99 3.05
C GLY A 198 -20.96 -14.67 1.70
N HIS A 199 -20.05 -14.44 0.74
CA HIS A 199 -20.08 -15.09 -0.58
C HIS A 199 -19.82 -16.60 -0.54
N ALA A 200 -19.05 -17.08 0.44
CA ALA A 200 -18.70 -18.51 0.54
C ALA A 200 -19.70 -19.34 1.38
N PHE A 201 -20.40 -18.74 2.36
CA PHE A 201 -21.11 -19.52 3.39
C PHE A 201 -22.55 -19.08 3.72
N TRP A 202 -23.04 -17.95 3.21
CA TRP A 202 -24.36 -17.43 3.60
C TRP A 202 -25.36 -17.37 2.44
N PHE A 203 -25.06 -16.66 1.34
CA PHE A 203 -25.88 -16.66 0.12
C PHE A 203 -25.00 -16.59 -1.14
N VAL A 204 -25.29 -17.42 -2.14
CA VAL A 204 -24.51 -17.57 -3.38
C VAL A 204 -24.74 -16.40 -4.36
N ASP A 205 -25.83 -15.64 -4.19
CA ASP A 205 -26.19 -14.51 -5.07
C ASP A 205 -25.63 -13.16 -4.54
N GLU A 206 -24.89 -12.45 -5.40
CA GLU A 206 -24.26 -11.15 -5.13
C GLU A 206 -25.24 -10.07 -4.63
N LEU A 207 -26.51 -10.13 -5.06
CA LEU A 207 -27.54 -9.17 -4.66
C LEU A 207 -27.81 -9.21 -3.14
N PHE A 208 -27.64 -10.37 -2.50
CA PHE A 208 -27.93 -10.55 -1.07
C PHE A 208 -26.72 -10.31 -0.16
N ALA A 209 -25.50 -10.27 -0.72
CA ALA A 209 -24.29 -9.84 -0.02
C ALA A 209 -24.11 -8.31 -0.01
N ALA A 210 -24.98 -7.57 -0.72
CA ALA A 210 -24.94 -6.11 -0.78
C ALA A 210 -24.83 -5.40 0.58
N PRO A 211 -25.50 -5.82 1.68
CA PRO A 211 -25.32 -5.23 3.01
C PRO A 211 -23.89 -5.33 3.56
N LEU A 212 -23.12 -6.37 3.21
CA LEU A 212 -21.71 -6.53 3.61
C LEU A 212 -20.82 -5.48 2.93
N HIS A 213 -21.22 -4.98 1.76
CA HIS A 213 -20.47 -3.98 1.00
C HIS A 213 -20.58 -2.55 1.59
N TRP A 214 -21.65 -2.22 2.34
CA TRP A 214 -21.81 -0.90 3.00
C TRP A 214 -20.73 -0.64 4.05
N GLY A 215 -20.15 -1.71 4.59
CA GLY A 215 -19.01 -1.62 5.47
C GLY A 215 -17.78 -1.03 4.78
N PHE A 216 -17.50 -1.40 3.52
CA PHE A 216 -16.32 -0.88 2.80
C PHE A 216 -16.37 0.64 2.70
N VAL A 217 -17.56 1.19 2.47
CA VAL A 217 -17.80 2.63 2.48
C VAL A 217 -17.48 3.19 3.87
N THR A 218 -18.15 2.71 4.92
CA THR A 218 -17.99 3.23 6.30
C THR A 218 -16.56 3.13 6.84
N LEU A 219 -15.86 2.01 6.62
CA LEU A 219 -14.48 1.82 7.10
C LEU A 219 -13.44 2.44 6.16
N GLY A 220 -13.72 2.55 4.86
CA GLY A 220 -12.93 3.35 3.92
C GLY A 220 -12.96 4.85 4.29
N TRP A 221 -14.10 5.36 4.76
CA TRP A 221 -14.23 6.73 5.25
C TRP A 221 -13.36 7.03 6.49
N CYS A 222 -13.01 6.04 7.32
CA CYS A 222 -12.06 6.25 8.41
C CYS A 222 -10.67 6.71 7.90
N GLY A 223 -10.27 6.27 6.70
CA GLY A 223 -9.07 6.77 6.03
C GLY A 223 -9.20 8.23 5.55
N LEU A 224 -10.40 8.66 5.14
CA LEU A 224 -10.68 10.03 4.70
C LEU A 224 -10.84 11.01 5.87
N PHE A 225 -11.47 10.59 6.97
CA PHE A 225 -11.61 11.41 8.19
C PHE A 225 -10.28 11.63 8.91
N GLY A 226 -9.29 10.74 8.74
CA GLY A 226 -7.91 10.98 9.17
C GLY A 226 -7.22 12.15 8.46
N ALA A 227 -7.68 12.54 7.26
CA ALA A 227 -7.19 13.71 6.51
C ALA A 227 -7.97 15.00 6.84
N ALA A 228 -9.16 14.90 7.44
CA ALA A 228 -10.02 16.05 7.77
C ALA A 228 -9.96 16.47 9.26
N GLY A 229 -9.29 15.68 10.11
CA GLY A 229 -9.14 15.94 11.54
C GLY A 229 -7.75 16.47 11.89
N GLY A 230 -7.43 17.68 11.44
CA GLY A 230 -6.28 18.47 11.87
C GLY A 230 -6.69 19.91 12.13
#